data_AF-A0A957F539-F1
#
_entry.id   AF-A0A957F539-F1
#
_cell.length_a   1.000
_cell.length_b   1.000
_cell.length_c   1.000
_cell.angle_alpha   90.00
_cell.angle_beta   90.00
_cell.angle_gamma   90.00
#
_symmetry.space_group_name_H-M   'P 1'
#
loop_
_entity.id
_entity.type
_entity.pdbx_description
1 polymer ?
#
loop_
_entity_poly.entity_id
_entity_poly.type
_entity_poly.pdbx_seq_one_letter_code
_entity_poly.pdbx_strand_id
1 'polypeptide(L)'
;MSRLPVRRLWLWLVVVLLLAACQTAPSNEVADVPDTPAPSPTTRPADTATPAPTSTPTPAPTNTATPTPEPTATPTETPTLTPSPTPLPAFNITLLDAESGEPIQAAFVDLTLQGISVPSVTERGAGDFLVTFDAAATGTTFTVTVTADGYLDLVTTLDVVDGVSDLEITLETGYWVQITASSANLRGGPGTAYDTVGVVTSEDELRVTGRSEDGTWLVVVAPDGTEGWLAASLLAEGSVDVEQLTAVAAPPVPTPDPAAAAEPPDDGGGAPPAAGGFSGAALRDAMVNAKWTLEQMGGLLDRLYNGSVESCNEYMPYYYQLLSTPQYDAVPAEWQGVYNEYLASVAFAVVQNEGVASLCAGGGGVLGNQAYSIARQAINTSLNHLVPVIDAANALLAQ
;
A
#
# COMPACT_ATOMS: atom_id res chain seq x y z
N MET A 1 -0.62 -35.21 -52.98
CA MET A 1 -0.75 -33.90 -52.32
C MET A 1 -1.78 -34.05 -51.23
N SER A 2 -1.36 -33.96 -49.96
CA SER A 2 -2.17 -33.62 -48.77
C SER A 2 -1.22 -33.69 -47.57
N ARG A 3 -0.73 -32.52 -47.16
CA ARG A 3 0.23 -32.33 -46.07
C ARG A 3 -0.50 -32.46 -44.73
N LEU A 4 -0.13 -33.45 -43.93
CA LEU A 4 -0.53 -33.57 -42.53
C LEU A 4 0.33 -32.61 -41.67
N PRO A 5 -0.26 -31.82 -40.75
CA PRO A 5 0.44 -30.77 -40.02
C PRO A 5 1.30 -31.33 -38.88
N VAL A 6 2.60 -31.01 -38.95
CA VAL A 6 3.76 -31.35 -38.10
C VAL A 6 3.65 -30.84 -36.64
N ARG A 7 2.48 -30.35 -36.22
CA ARG A 7 2.27 -29.65 -34.94
C ARG A 7 1.83 -30.55 -33.78
N ARG A 8 1.74 -31.87 -33.99
CA ARG A 8 1.37 -32.87 -32.96
C ARG A 8 2.52 -33.76 -32.48
N LEU A 9 3.71 -33.64 -33.06
CA LEU A 9 4.89 -34.42 -32.65
C LEU A 9 5.74 -33.75 -31.55
N TRP A 10 5.57 -32.44 -31.32
CA TRP A 10 6.24 -31.69 -30.24
C TRP A 10 5.50 -31.77 -28.90
N LEU A 11 4.22 -32.18 -28.90
CA LEU A 11 3.39 -32.30 -27.70
C LEU A 11 3.50 -33.67 -26.99
N TRP A 12 4.30 -34.60 -27.54
CA TRP A 12 4.63 -35.89 -26.89
C TRP A 12 6.06 -35.95 -26.34
N LEU A 13 6.90 -34.94 -26.60
CA LEU A 13 8.28 -34.85 -26.07
C LEU A 13 8.39 -34.00 -24.79
N VAL A 14 7.31 -33.30 -24.41
CA VAL A 14 7.21 -32.56 -23.13
C VAL A 14 6.37 -33.31 -22.09
N VAL A 15 5.62 -34.34 -22.48
CA VAL A 15 4.84 -35.20 -21.57
C VAL A 15 5.59 -36.49 -21.17
N VAL A 16 6.75 -36.77 -21.77
CA VAL A 16 7.63 -37.92 -21.41
C VAL A 16 8.85 -37.48 -20.57
N LEU A 17 8.99 -36.18 -20.28
CA LEU A 17 9.97 -35.66 -19.29
C LEU A 17 9.32 -35.43 -17.92
N LEU A 18 8.47 -36.37 -17.49
CA LEU A 18 7.73 -36.31 -16.21
C LEU A 18 7.84 -37.59 -15.36
N LEU A 19 8.79 -38.49 -15.63
CA LEU A 19 9.01 -39.68 -14.79
C LEU A 19 10.50 -40.07 -14.72
N ALA A 20 11.28 -39.41 -13.85
CA ALA A 20 12.50 -39.97 -13.25
C ALA A 20 13.11 -39.00 -12.21
N ALA A 21 12.58 -38.98 -10.99
CA ALA A 21 13.36 -38.75 -9.76
C ALA A 21 12.49 -39.04 -8.53
N CYS A 22 12.33 -40.32 -8.25
CA CYS A 22 12.02 -40.81 -6.91
C CYS A 22 13.34 -40.83 -6.11
N GLN A 23 13.38 -40.21 -4.93
CA GLN A 23 14.25 -40.54 -3.79
C GLN A 23 13.86 -39.64 -2.61
N THR A 24 13.04 -40.15 -1.67
CA THR A 24 13.46 -40.70 -0.37
C THR A 24 14.31 -39.74 0.45
N ALA A 25 13.66 -39.10 1.42
CA ALA A 25 14.28 -38.36 2.50
C ALA A 25 15.19 -39.28 3.33
N PRO A 26 16.46 -38.92 3.57
CA PRO A 26 17.22 -39.49 4.64
C PRO A 26 16.92 -38.75 5.95
N SER A 27 16.55 -39.53 6.95
CA SER A 27 16.51 -39.20 8.36
C SER A 27 17.91 -38.72 8.78
N ASN A 28 18.03 -37.51 9.35
CA ASN A 28 19.30 -37.06 9.91
C ASN A 28 19.53 -37.72 11.27
N GLU A 29 20.40 -38.71 11.21
CA GLU A 29 21.09 -39.38 12.31
C GLU A 29 21.96 -38.37 13.07
N VAL A 30 21.89 -38.46 14.40
CA VAL A 30 22.70 -37.69 15.34
C VAL A 30 24.14 -38.24 15.28
N ALA A 31 25.09 -37.43 14.85
CA ALA A 31 26.51 -37.73 14.96
C ALA A 31 27.30 -36.49 15.41
N ASP A 32 27.75 -36.58 16.67
CA ASP A 32 28.96 -36.00 17.30
C ASP A 32 29.59 -34.73 16.71
N VAL A 33 29.51 -33.65 17.48
CA VAL A 33 30.41 -32.49 17.37
C VAL A 33 31.66 -32.79 18.20
N PRO A 34 32.87 -32.85 17.61
CA PRO A 34 34.10 -32.92 18.41
C PRO A 34 34.38 -31.57 19.08
N ASP A 35 34.60 -31.63 20.39
CA ASP A 35 35.05 -30.54 21.24
C ASP A 35 36.24 -29.77 20.63
N THR A 36 36.07 -28.46 20.47
CA THR A 36 37.19 -27.53 20.22
C THR A 36 37.92 -27.29 21.55
N PRO A 37 39.24 -27.50 21.64
CA PRO A 37 39.97 -27.40 22.89
C PRO A 37 40.05 -25.97 23.42
N ALA A 38 39.92 -25.86 24.74
CA ALA A 38 40.02 -24.65 25.56
C ALA A 38 41.32 -23.84 25.32
N PRO A 39 41.32 -22.52 25.54
CA PRO A 39 42.53 -21.71 25.46
C PRO A 39 43.55 -22.12 26.54
N SER A 40 44.78 -22.37 26.11
CA SER A 40 45.94 -22.65 26.96
C SER A 40 46.36 -21.39 27.74
N PRO A 41 46.81 -21.49 29.02
CA PRO A 41 47.17 -20.34 29.83
C PRO A 41 48.53 -19.76 29.41
N THR A 42 48.57 -18.49 29.02
CA THR A 42 49.83 -17.76 28.79
C THR A 42 50.45 -17.37 30.13
N THR A 43 51.62 -17.94 30.41
CA THR A 43 52.39 -17.74 31.64
C THR A 43 53.04 -16.35 31.71
N ARG A 44 52.85 -15.67 32.84
CA ARG A 44 53.53 -14.46 33.31
C ARG A 44 55.06 -14.60 33.27
N PRO A 45 55.81 -13.68 32.63
CA PRO A 45 57.24 -13.53 32.88
C PRO A 45 57.50 -12.88 34.24
N ALA A 46 58.46 -13.45 34.95
CA ALA A 46 58.78 -13.24 36.36
C ALA A 46 59.49 -11.90 36.64
N ASP A 47 59.16 -11.33 37.80
CA ASP A 47 59.87 -10.22 38.44
C ASP A 47 61.35 -10.58 38.62
N THR A 48 62.23 -9.83 37.95
CA THR A 48 63.69 -9.99 38.10
C THR A 48 64.27 -8.73 38.74
N ALA A 49 65.07 -8.98 39.77
CA ALA A 49 65.47 -8.06 40.83
C ALA A 49 66.32 -6.86 40.37
N THR A 50 66.04 -5.72 41.01
CA THR A 50 66.84 -4.49 41.06
C THR A 50 68.24 -4.73 41.64
N PRO A 51 69.34 -4.45 40.92
CA PRO A 51 70.64 -4.30 41.54
C PRO A 51 70.85 -2.89 42.12
N ALA A 52 71.40 -2.86 43.34
CA ALA A 52 71.75 -1.72 44.17
C ALA A 52 72.96 -0.90 43.63
N PRO A 53 73.13 0.38 44.04
CA PRO A 53 74.03 1.33 43.39
C PRO A 53 75.51 1.02 43.67
N THR A 54 76.34 1.12 42.63
CA THR A 54 77.81 1.07 42.75
C THR A 54 78.37 2.49 42.58
N SER A 55 78.99 3.02 43.61
CA SER A 55 79.70 4.30 43.59
C SER A 55 80.97 4.19 42.74
N THR A 56 81.04 5.01 41.67
CA THR A 56 82.24 5.11 40.82
C THR A 56 82.90 6.48 41.07
N PRO A 57 84.22 6.53 41.34
CA PRO A 57 84.89 7.75 41.80
C PRO A 57 85.03 8.81 40.71
N THR A 58 84.85 10.06 41.11
CA THR A 58 85.04 11.29 40.32
C THR A 58 86.50 11.45 39.88
N PRO A 59 86.83 11.50 38.57
CA PRO A 59 88.14 11.93 38.12
C PRO A 59 88.32 13.46 38.23
N ALA A 60 89.53 13.87 38.61
CA ALA A 60 89.97 15.24 38.85
C ALA A 60 89.99 16.10 37.57
N PRO A 61 89.85 17.44 37.68
CA PRO A 61 89.79 18.33 36.52
C PRO A 61 91.13 18.37 35.79
N THR A 62 91.12 17.95 34.52
CA THR A 62 92.27 18.12 33.62
C THR A 62 92.05 19.40 32.83
N ASN A 63 92.87 20.42 33.07
CA ASN A 63 92.92 21.64 32.27
C ASN A 63 93.30 21.27 30.83
N THR A 64 92.31 21.23 29.94
CA THR A 64 92.50 20.98 28.52
C THR A 64 92.33 22.31 27.79
N ALA A 65 93.35 22.68 27.02
CA ALA A 65 93.40 23.94 26.28
C ALA A 65 92.21 24.07 25.32
N THR A 66 91.60 25.25 25.32
CA THR A 66 90.52 25.68 24.44
C THR A 66 90.94 25.57 22.97
N PRO A 67 90.33 24.71 22.13
CA PRO A 67 90.50 24.82 20.69
C PRO A 67 89.75 26.05 20.18
N THR A 68 90.42 26.82 19.33
CA THR A 68 89.88 27.96 18.58
C THR A 68 88.65 27.53 17.75
N PRO A 69 87.53 28.28 17.75
CA PRO A 69 86.39 27.93 16.93
C PRO A 69 86.74 28.08 15.43
N GLU A 70 86.71 26.97 14.71
CA GLU A 70 86.63 26.96 13.25
C GLU A 70 85.24 27.49 12.84
N PRO A 71 85.11 28.32 11.79
CA PRO A 71 83.83 28.90 11.41
C PRO A 71 82.81 27.81 11.03
N THR A 72 81.88 27.54 11.93
CA THR A 72 80.71 26.71 11.68
C THR A 72 79.90 27.35 10.56
N ALA A 73 79.88 26.72 9.38
CA ALA A 73 78.96 27.10 8.31
C ALA A 73 77.53 27.05 8.87
N THR A 74 76.82 28.18 8.77
CA THR A 74 75.41 28.27 9.15
C THR A 74 74.65 27.17 8.40
N PRO A 75 73.90 26.28 9.08
CA PRO A 75 73.11 25.27 8.39
C PRO A 75 72.16 26.00 7.44
N THR A 76 72.29 25.70 6.14
CA THR A 76 71.33 26.16 5.15
C THR A 76 70.04 25.42 5.47
N GLU A 77 69.00 26.14 5.91
CA GLU A 77 67.69 25.55 6.16
C GLU A 77 67.27 24.79 4.90
N THR A 78 67.23 23.47 5.00
CA THR A 78 66.64 22.64 3.96
C THR A 78 65.17 23.03 3.89
N PRO A 79 64.62 23.46 2.73
CA PRO A 79 63.23 23.84 2.66
C PRO A 79 62.39 22.66 3.14
N THR A 80 61.76 22.81 4.31
CA THR A 80 60.78 21.86 4.82
C THR A 80 59.66 21.84 3.79
N LEU A 81 59.61 20.77 2.98
CA LEU A 81 58.50 20.56 2.06
C LEU A 81 57.23 20.61 2.89
N THR A 82 56.41 21.64 2.66
CA THR A 82 55.09 21.71 3.27
C THR A 82 54.37 20.42 2.88
N PRO A 83 53.88 19.61 3.83
CA PRO A 83 53.16 18.40 3.49
C PRO A 83 52.03 18.79 2.55
N SER A 84 51.99 18.15 1.37
CA SER A 84 50.87 18.31 0.44
C SER A 84 49.60 17.99 1.23
N PRO A 85 48.53 18.82 1.14
CA PRO A 85 47.29 18.53 1.82
C PRO A 85 46.85 17.11 1.44
N THR A 86 46.63 16.26 2.44
CA THR A 86 46.04 14.94 2.22
C THR A 86 44.69 15.16 1.53
N PRO A 87 44.43 14.55 0.36
CA PRO A 87 43.14 14.72 -0.31
C PRO A 87 42.03 14.31 0.64
N LEU A 88 40.97 15.12 0.71
CA LEU A 88 39.77 14.80 1.49
C LEU A 88 39.14 13.51 0.94
N PRO A 89 38.60 12.64 1.80
CA PRO A 89 37.94 11.42 1.34
C PRO A 89 36.68 11.78 0.54
N ALA A 90 36.54 11.15 -0.63
CA ALA A 90 35.39 11.28 -1.51
C ALA A 90 35.06 9.92 -2.12
N PHE A 91 33.77 9.61 -2.25
CA PHE A 91 33.29 8.39 -2.90
C PHE A 91 32.01 8.67 -3.69
N ASN A 92 31.68 7.74 -4.59
CA ASN A 92 30.47 7.83 -5.41
C ASN A 92 29.34 7.02 -4.76
N ILE A 93 28.11 7.54 -4.81
CA ILE A 93 26.91 6.76 -4.59
C ILE A 93 26.16 6.69 -5.91
N THR A 94 25.87 5.49 -6.36
CA THR A 94 25.02 5.24 -7.53
C THR A 94 23.72 4.61 -7.07
N LEU A 95 22.61 5.26 -7.39
CA LEU A 95 21.26 4.76 -7.14
C LEU A 95 20.82 3.93 -8.35
N LEU A 96 20.49 2.66 -8.11
CA LEU A 96 20.09 1.69 -9.12
C LEU A 96 18.62 1.32 -8.93
N ASP A 97 17.93 1.09 -10.04
CA ASP A 97 16.60 0.51 -10.04
C ASP A 97 16.69 -1.00 -9.74
N ALA A 98 15.84 -1.49 -8.82
CA ALA A 98 15.90 -2.88 -8.35
C ALA A 98 15.56 -3.93 -9.42
N GLU A 99 14.77 -3.56 -10.41
CA GLU A 99 14.28 -4.50 -11.42
C GLU A 99 15.25 -4.59 -12.62
N SER A 100 15.77 -3.46 -13.07
CA SER A 100 16.66 -3.34 -14.22
C SER A 100 18.14 -3.40 -13.87
N GLY A 101 18.52 -3.01 -12.65
CA GLY A 101 19.92 -2.84 -12.23
C GLY A 101 20.63 -1.65 -12.87
N GLU A 102 19.90 -0.81 -13.61
CA GLU A 102 20.44 0.39 -14.25
C GLU A 102 20.30 1.61 -13.33
N PRO A 103 21.11 2.68 -13.53
CA PRO A 103 20.95 3.92 -12.79
C PRO A 103 19.54 4.50 -12.92
N ILE A 104 18.96 4.95 -11.81
CA ILE A 104 17.60 5.51 -11.81
C ILE A 104 17.52 6.75 -12.70
N GLN A 105 16.40 6.88 -13.41
CA GLN A 105 16.09 8.02 -14.29
C GLN A 105 14.81 8.70 -13.83
N ALA A 106 14.80 9.21 -12.59
CA ALA A 106 13.64 9.90 -12.02
C ALA A 106 13.67 11.41 -12.31
N ALA A 107 12.49 12.04 -12.35
CA ALA A 107 12.37 13.49 -12.57
C ALA A 107 12.89 14.31 -11.38
N PHE A 108 12.76 13.76 -10.18
CA PHE A 108 13.31 14.27 -8.95
C PHE A 108 14.06 13.16 -8.21
N VAL A 109 15.24 13.48 -7.70
CA VAL A 109 16.04 12.62 -6.81
C VAL A 109 16.68 13.51 -5.76
N ASP A 110 16.51 13.16 -4.49
CA ASP A 110 17.17 13.80 -3.37
C ASP A 110 17.90 12.76 -2.54
N LEU A 111 19.16 13.04 -2.20
CA LEU A 111 19.99 12.20 -1.36
C LEU A 111 20.52 13.06 -0.21
N THR A 112 20.08 12.72 1.00
CA THR A 112 20.50 13.43 2.21
C THR A 112 21.30 12.51 3.12
N LEU A 113 22.42 13.04 3.62
CA LEU A 113 23.22 12.39 4.66
C LEU A 113 23.14 13.23 5.94
N GLN A 114 22.76 12.59 7.04
CA GLN A 114 22.67 13.22 8.36
C GLN A 114 23.66 12.57 9.34
N GLY A 115 24.41 13.39 10.07
CA GLY A 115 25.42 12.93 11.03
C GLY A 115 26.18 14.08 11.70
N ILE A 116 27.20 13.73 12.50
CA ILE A 116 28.00 14.69 13.30
C ILE A 116 28.77 15.68 12.40
N SER A 117 29.15 15.26 11.19
CA SER A 117 29.79 16.07 10.15
C SER A 117 28.99 15.91 8.85
N VAL A 118 28.29 16.94 8.38
CA VAL A 118 27.46 16.81 7.19
C VAL A 118 28.35 16.84 5.94
N PRO A 119 28.42 15.77 5.13
CA PRO A 119 29.19 15.82 3.90
C PRO A 119 28.51 16.74 2.89
N SER A 120 29.29 17.29 1.95
CA SER A 120 28.72 17.87 0.74
C SER A 120 28.36 16.76 -0.23
N VAL A 121 27.12 16.79 -0.70
CA VAL A 121 26.58 15.91 -1.74
C VAL A 121 26.49 16.72 -3.03
N THR A 122 27.03 16.19 -4.12
CA THR A 122 26.94 16.80 -5.46
C THR A 122 26.36 15.80 -6.43
N GLU A 123 25.19 16.07 -6.98
CA GLU A 123 24.61 15.29 -8.08
C GLU A 123 25.45 15.52 -9.35
N ARG A 124 25.89 14.43 -9.99
CA ARG A 124 26.66 14.46 -11.23
C ARG A 124 25.88 14.01 -12.46
N GLY A 125 24.74 13.38 -12.25
CA GLY A 125 23.81 12.89 -13.24
C GLY A 125 22.68 12.13 -12.54
N ALA A 126 21.62 11.79 -13.29
CA ALA A 126 20.49 11.06 -12.75
C ALA A 126 20.95 9.78 -12.02
N GLY A 127 20.73 9.73 -10.71
CA GLY A 127 21.14 8.62 -9.84
C GLY A 127 22.62 8.56 -9.45
N ASP A 128 23.50 9.47 -9.89
CA ASP A 128 24.93 9.47 -9.52
C ASP A 128 25.31 10.68 -8.66
N PHE A 129 25.83 10.40 -7.46
CA PHE A 129 26.16 11.39 -6.45
C PHE A 129 27.62 11.28 -6.02
N LEU A 130 28.30 12.41 -5.96
CA LEU A 130 29.61 12.55 -5.33
C LEU A 130 29.41 13.02 -3.88
N VAL A 131 29.92 12.24 -2.93
CA VAL A 131 29.91 12.59 -1.50
C VAL A 131 31.32 12.98 -1.07
N THR A 132 31.48 14.16 -0.49
CA THR A 132 32.75 14.70 0.00
C THR A 132 32.64 15.11 1.46
N PHE A 133 33.61 14.70 2.29
CA PHE A 133 33.63 15.02 3.73
C PHE A 133 34.62 16.14 4.02
N ASP A 134 34.33 16.94 5.05
CA ASP A 134 35.15 18.07 5.50
C ASP A 134 36.32 17.66 6.42
N ALA A 135 36.27 16.47 6.99
CA ALA A 135 37.30 15.87 7.85
C ALA A 135 37.35 14.34 7.69
N ALA A 136 38.26 13.67 8.42
CA ALA A 136 38.35 12.21 8.45
C ALA A 136 37.06 11.61 9.04
N ALA A 137 36.09 11.31 8.17
CA ALA A 137 34.84 10.67 8.50
C ALA A 137 34.98 9.17 8.79
N THR A 138 36.19 8.61 8.65
CA THR A 138 36.50 7.23 9.00
C THR A 138 36.02 6.91 10.43
N GLY A 139 35.24 5.84 10.57
CA GLY A 139 34.63 5.40 11.82
C GLY A 139 33.33 6.11 12.18
N THR A 140 32.74 6.87 11.26
CA THR A 140 31.46 7.57 11.46
C THR A 140 30.35 6.87 10.69
N THR A 141 29.17 6.80 11.31
CA THR A 141 27.93 6.30 10.70
C THR A 141 27.05 7.48 10.32
N PHE A 142 26.50 7.45 9.11
CA PHE A 142 25.53 8.42 8.60
C PHE A 142 24.19 7.77 8.39
N THR A 143 23.12 8.50 8.64
CA THR A 143 21.80 8.14 8.12
C THR A 143 21.69 8.68 6.71
N VAL A 144 21.44 7.80 5.74
CA VAL A 144 21.19 8.13 4.35
C VAL A 144 19.69 8.04 4.12
N THR A 145 19.09 9.14 3.68
CA THR A 145 17.70 9.16 3.22
C THR A 145 17.69 9.48 1.73
N VAL A 146 17.05 8.61 0.95
CA VAL A 146 16.89 8.74 -0.50
C VAL A 146 15.40 8.86 -0.82
N THR A 147 15.05 9.88 -1.59
CA THR A 147 13.70 10.10 -2.12
C THR A 147 13.80 10.32 -3.62
N ALA A 148 13.02 9.57 -4.40
CA ALA A 148 13.00 9.71 -5.85
C ALA A 148 11.60 9.44 -6.41
N ASP A 149 11.18 10.23 -7.41
CA ASP A 149 9.87 10.05 -8.04
C ASP A 149 9.74 8.64 -8.65
N GLY A 150 8.67 7.93 -8.27
CA GLY A 150 8.40 6.56 -8.74
C GLY A 150 9.13 5.45 -7.99
N TYR A 151 9.90 5.79 -6.95
CA TYR A 151 10.59 4.84 -6.08
C TYR A 151 10.16 4.99 -4.63
N LEU A 152 10.27 3.90 -3.86
CA LEU A 152 10.06 3.95 -2.43
C LEU A 152 11.19 4.71 -1.73
N ASP A 153 10.83 5.56 -0.77
CA ASP A 153 11.78 6.21 0.11
C ASP A 153 12.62 5.17 0.86
N LEU A 154 13.93 5.38 0.87
CA LEU A 154 14.87 4.51 1.56
C LEU A 154 15.57 5.28 2.67
N VAL A 155 15.50 4.76 3.90
CA VAL A 155 16.32 5.20 5.03
C VAL A 155 17.25 4.08 5.44
N THR A 156 18.56 4.29 5.30
CA THR A 156 19.59 3.31 5.65
C THR A 156 20.75 3.97 6.38
N THR A 157 21.68 3.18 6.89
CA THR A 157 22.91 3.68 7.54
C THR A 157 24.13 3.36 6.70
N LEU A 158 25.04 4.33 6.59
CA LEU A 158 26.31 4.20 5.89
C LEU A 158 27.47 4.36 6.88
N ASP A 159 28.28 3.32 7.02
CA ASP A 159 29.52 3.36 7.80
C ASP A 159 30.69 3.75 6.90
N VAL A 160 31.34 4.86 7.22
CA VAL A 160 32.53 5.31 6.50
C VAL A 160 33.75 4.61 7.08
N VAL A 161 34.31 3.65 6.37
CA VAL A 161 35.55 2.94 6.74
C VAL A 161 36.74 3.40 5.88
N ASP A 162 37.97 3.16 6.32
CA ASP A 162 39.13 3.55 5.52
C ASP A 162 39.12 2.81 4.17
N GLY A 163 39.20 3.57 3.07
CA GLY A 163 39.19 3.02 1.72
C GLY A 163 37.80 2.78 1.12
N VAL A 164 36.77 3.54 1.53
CA VAL A 164 35.42 3.47 0.93
C VAL A 164 35.51 3.50 -0.59
N SER A 165 35.05 2.41 -1.22
CA SER A 165 34.81 2.34 -2.66
C SER A 165 33.41 2.85 -2.98
N ASP A 166 33.15 3.07 -4.27
CA ASP A 166 31.83 3.44 -4.79
C ASP A 166 30.73 2.52 -4.22
N LEU A 167 29.64 3.14 -3.79
CA LEU A 167 28.49 2.48 -3.17
C LEU A 167 27.33 2.43 -4.16
N GLU A 168 26.74 1.24 -4.30
CA GLU A 168 25.49 1.07 -5.03
C GLU A 168 24.34 0.92 -4.03
N ILE A 169 23.30 1.74 -4.20
CA ILE A 169 22.06 1.67 -3.43
C ILE A 169 20.95 1.30 -4.40
N THR A 170 20.23 0.24 -4.12
CA THR A 170 19.13 -0.22 -4.96
C THR A 170 17.80 0.27 -4.39
N LEU A 171 16.95 0.86 -5.23
CA LEU A 171 15.61 1.32 -4.88
C LEU A 171 14.54 0.47 -5.55
N GLU A 172 13.49 0.12 -4.80
CA GLU A 172 12.31 -0.55 -5.34
C GLU A 172 11.35 0.49 -5.94
N THR A 173 10.79 0.20 -7.11
CA THR A 173 9.72 1.01 -7.71
C THR A 173 8.47 0.95 -6.85
N GLY A 174 7.77 2.07 -6.73
CA GLY A 174 6.51 2.14 -6.00
C GLY A 174 6.20 3.54 -5.51
N TYR A 175 5.05 3.68 -4.87
CA TYR A 175 4.61 4.94 -4.27
C TYR A 175 4.04 4.68 -2.89
N TRP A 176 4.35 5.56 -1.95
CA TRP A 176 3.60 5.66 -0.70
C TRP A 176 2.42 6.60 -0.92
N VAL A 177 1.22 6.10 -0.62
CA VAL A 177 -0.02 6.85 -0.82
C VAL A 177 -0.88 6.78 0.43
N GLN A 178 -1.71 7.80 0.62
CA GLN A 178 -2.78 7.79 1.60
C GLN A 178 -4.11 7.99 0.90
N ILE A 179 -5.16 7.39 1.45
CA ILE A 179 -6.51 7.64 0.96
C ILE A 179 -6.99 9.02 1.41
N THR A 180 -7.80 9.65 0.55
CA THR A 180 -8.45 10.93 0.87
C THR A 180 -9.73 10.75 1.70
N ALA A 181 -10.34 9.56 1.62
CA ALA A 181 -11.46 9.17 2.47
C ALA A 181 -10.96 8.76 3.87
N SER A 182 -11.81 8.89 4.89
CA SER A 182 -11.43 8.48 6.26
C SER A 182 -11.14 6.99 6.38
N SER A 183 -11.77 6.14 5.55
CA SER A 183 -11.48 4.71 5.44
C SER A 183 -11.82 4.15 4.06
N ALA A 184 -11.19 3.03 3.70
CA ALA A 184 -11.40 2.29 2.46
C ALA A 184 -11.23 0.78 2.66
N ASN A 185 -11.87 -0.01 1.81
CA ASN A 185 -11.74 -1.47 1.81
C ASN A 185 -10.62 -1.90 0.87
N LEU A 186 -9.73 -2.77 1.36
CA LEU A 186 -8.84 -3.57 0.53
C LEU A 186 -9.58 -4.83 0.10
N ARG A 187 -9.55 -5.14 -1.19
CA ARG A 187 -10.28 -6.29 -1.77
C ARG A 187 -9.35 -7.36 -2.30
N GLY A 188 -9.84 -8.58 -2.39
CA GLY A 188 -9.09 -9.71 -2.95
C GLY A 188 -8.82 -9.61 -4.46
N GLY A 189 -9.43 -8.65 -5.15
CA GLY A 189 -9.26 -8.42 -6.59
C GLY A 189 -9.78 -7.04 -7.02
N PRO A 190 -9.51 -6.62 -8.27
CA PRO A 190 -9.92 -5.33 -8.79
C PRO A 190 -11.41 -5.32 -9.10
N GLY A 191 -12.22 -4.88 -8.13
CA GLY A 191 -13.66 -4.75 -8.28
C GLY A 191 -14.43 -5.05 -7.00
N THR A 192 -15.68 -4.59 -6.95
CA THR A 192 -16.57 -4.81 -5.79
C THR A 192 -17.12 -6.23 -5.72
N ALA A 193 -16.94 -7.05 -6.77
CA ALA A 193 -17.29 -8.47 -6.78
C ALA A 193 -16.32 -9.35 -5.96
N TYR A 194 -15.17 -8.80 -5.54
CA TYR A 194 -14.21 -9.50 -4.71
C TYR A 194 -14.44 -9.20 -3.23
N ASP A 195 -14.21 -10.20 -2.39
CA ASP A 195 -14.32 -10.08 -0.94
C ASP A 195 -13.34 -9.04 -0.37
N THR A 196 -13.73 -8.41 0.73
CA THR A 196 -12.85 -7.52 1.49
C THR A 196 -11.82 -8.34 2.26
N VAL A 197 -10.55 -8.02 2.08
CA VAL A 197 -9.41 -8.66 2.78
C VAL A 197 -8.82 -7.79 3.88
N GLY A 198 -9.16 -6.49 3.90
CA GLY A 198 -8.71 -5.55 4.93
C GLY A 198 -9.44 -4.21 4.86
N VAL A 199 -9.21 -3.37 5.86
CA VAL A 199 -9.73 -2.00 5.92
C VAL A 199 -8.56 -1.08 6.28
N VAL A 200 -8.44 0.02 5.55
CA VAL A 200 -7.41 1.06 5.74
C VAL A 200 -8.07 2.40 6.01
N THR A 201 -7.34 3.32 6.62
CA THR A 201 -7.77 4.65 7.03
C THR A 201 -6.93 5.74 6.35
N SER A 202 -7.34 7.00 6.44
CA SER A 202 -6.55 8.14 5.94
C SER A 202 -5.22 8.33 6.66
N GLU A 203 -5.02 7.68 7.81
CA GLU A 203 -3.76 7.71 8.56
C GLU A 203 -2.78 6.64 8.07
N ASP A 204 -3.28 5.62 7.35
CA ASP A 204 -2.45 4.51 6.87
C ASP A 204 -1.70 4.90 5.62
N GLU A 205 -0.38 4.74 5.67
CA GLU A 205 0.51 4.89 4.53
C GLU A 205 0.61 3.56 3.78
N LEU A 206 0.10 3.55 2.55
CA LEU A 206 -0.07 2.36 1.74
C LEU A 206 1.02 2.31 0.69
N ARG A 207 1.66 1.15 0.54
CA ARG A 207 2.63 0.93 -0.52
C ARG A 207 1.94 0.44 -1.77
N VAL A 208 1.99 1.22 -2.85
CA VAL A 208 1.47 0.81 -4.16
C VAL A 208 2.49 -0.06 -4.87
N THR A 209 2.10 -1.29 -5.21
CA THR A 209 2.97 -2.30 -5.85
C THR A 209 2.55 -2.64 -7.28
N GLY A 210 1.38 -2.18 -7.72
CA GLY A 210 0.91 -2.41 -9.08
C GLY A 210 -0.49 -1.87 -9.33
N ARG A 211 -1.06 -2.21 -10.48
CA ARG A 211 -2.38 -1.76 -10.91
C ARG A 211 -3.14 -2.80 -11.72
N SER A 212 -4.43 -2.56 -11.92
CA SER A 212 -5.22 -3.30 -12.91
C SER A 212 -4.86 -2.85 -14.33
N GLU A 213 -5.20 -3.70 -15.31
CA GLU A 213 -4.91 -3.43 -16.74
C GLU A 213 -5.52 -2.09 -17.21
N ASP A 214 -6.71 -1.75 -16.71
CA ASP A 214 -7.41 -0.49 -16.95
C ASP A 214 -6.99 0.67 -16.02
N GLY A 215 -6.14 0.40 -15.02
CA GLY A 215 -5.64 1.38 -14.06
C GLY A 215 -6.66 1.90 -13.04
N THR A 216 -7.87 1.32 -13.00
CA THR A 216 -8.93 1.78 -12.08
C THR A 216 -8.75 1.27 -10.64
N TRP A 217 -7.96 0.21 -10.46
CA TRP A 217 -7.59 -0.36 -9.17
C TRP A 217 -6.07 -0.47 -9.03
N LEU A 218 -5.60 -0.32 -7.81
CA LEU A 218 -4.20 -0.40 -7.40
C LEU A 218 -4.02 -1.61 -6.49
N VAL A 219 -2.92 -2.34 -6.66
CA VAL A 219 -2.46 -3.31 -5.65
C VAL A 219 -1.68 -2.53 -4.61
N VAL A 220 -2.09 -2.65 -3.36
CA VAL A 220 -1.47 -1.96 -2.23
C VAL A 220 -1.15 -2.92 -1.11
N VAL A 221 -0.12 -2.60 -0.35
CA VAL A 221 0.24 -3.27 0.90
C VAL A 221 0.05 -2.28 2.04
N ALA A 222 -0.82 -2.63 3.00
CA ALA A 222 -1.06 -1.84 4.21
C ALA A 222 0.06 -2.02 5.25
N PRO A 223 0.14 -1.15 6.28
CA PRO A 223 1.19 -1.21 7.31
C PRO A 223 1.25 -2.53 8.09
N ASP A 224 0.13 -3.23 8.20
CA ASP A 224 0.04 -4.56 8.83
C ASP A 224 0.53 -5.71 7.94
N GLY A 225 0.96 -5.40 6.71
CA GLY A 225 1.38 -6.36 5.70
C GLY A 225 0.24 -6.93 4.86
N THR A 226 -1.01 -6.49 5.07
CA THR A 226 -2.15 -6.93 4.28
C THR A 226 -2.02 -6.40 2.85
N GLU A 227 -1.92 -7.31 1.89
CA GLU A 227 -1.97 -6.98 0.46
C GLU A 227 -3.40 -7.07 -0.05
N GLY A 228 -3.82 -6.08 -0.84
CA GLY A 228 -5.13 -6.09 -1.48
C GLY A 228 -5.30 -5.01 -2.54
N TRP A 229 -6.47 -5.00 -3.15
CA TRP A 229 -6.84 -4.08 -4.21
C TRP A 229 -7.62 -2.90 -3.67
N LEU A 230 -7.17 -1.70 -4.00
CA LEU A 230 -7.76 -0.41 -3.62
C LEU A 230 -8.18 0.36 -4.88
N ALA A 231 -9.36 0.99 -4.86
CA ALA A 231 -9.79 1.82 -5.99
C ALA A 231 -8.92 3.08 -6.12
N ALA A 232 -8.36 3.34 -7.31
CA ALA A 232 -7.46 4.46 -7.56
C ALA A 232 -8.15 5.82 -7.29
N SER A 233 -9.47 5.88 -7.49
CA SER A 233 -10.31 7.07 -7.24
C SER A 233 -10.38 7.51 -5.78
N LEU A 234 -9.88 6.71 -4.84
CA LEU A 234 -9.83 7.05 -3.42
C LEU A 234 -8.56 7.83 -3.04
N LEU A 235 -7.60 7.91 -3.94
CA LEU A 235 -6.37 8.69 -3.77
C LEU A 235 -6.54 10.11 -4.31
N ALA A 236 -5.70 11.03 -3.85
CA ALA A 236 -5.64 12.37 -4.41
C ALA A 236 -5.10 12.32 -5.85
N GLU A 237 -5.66 13.14 -6.75
CA GLU A 237 -5.15 13.26 -8.12
C GLU A 237 -3.65 13.61 -8.12
N GLY A 238 -2.86 12.86 -8.90
CA GLY A 238 -1.41 13.06 -9.02
C GLY A 238 -0.58 12.47 -7.87
N SER A 239 -1.18 11.80 -6.88
CA SER A 239 -0.43 11.09 -5.83
C SER A 239 0.29 9.83 -6.30
N VAL A 240 -0.09 9.30 -7.47
CA VAL A 240 0.51 8.13 -8.08
C VAL A 240 0.52 8.32 -9.60
N ASP A 241 1.62 7.99 -10.27
CA ASP A 241 1.64 7.87 -11.74
C ASP A 241 1.18 6.45 -12.12
N VAL A 242 -0.13 6.30 -12.29
CA VAL A 242 -0.74 4.99 -12.58
C VAL A 242 -0.15 4.37 -13.85
N GLU A 243 0.23 5.16 -14.86
CA GLU A 243 0.72 4.61 -16.12
C GLU A 243 2.07 3.90 -15.99
N GLN A 244 2.88 4.31 -15.01
CA GLN A 244 4.19 3.71 -14.72
C GLN A 244 4.09 2.46 -13.84
N LEU A 245 2.95 2.21 -13.20
CA LEU A 245 2.76 1.02 -12.38
C LEU A 245 2.60 -0.26 -13.23
N THR A 246 3.22 -1.34 -12.76
CA THR A 246 3.12 -2.67 -13.35
C THR A 246 1.68 -3.17 -13.31
N ALA A 247 1.18 -3.65 -14.46
CA ALA A 247 -0.14 -4.24 -14.56
C ALA A 247 -0.13 -5.67 -13.97
N VAL A 248 -0.97 -5.89 -12.96
CA VAL A 248 -1.18 -7.17 -12.29
C VAL A 248 -2.47 -7.80 -12.80
N ALA A 249 -2.41 -9.08 -13.17
CA ALA A 249 -3.60 -9.79 -13.65
C ALA A 249 -4.61 -9.96 -12.50
N ALA A 250 -5.87 -9.63 -12.76
CA ALA A 250 -6.95 -9.82 -11.79
C ALA A 250 -7.07 -11.31 -11.42
N PRO A 251 -7.18 -11.66 -10.12
CA PRO A 251 -7.50 -13.01 -9.72
C PRO A 251 -8.88 -13.40 -10.28
N PRO A 252 -9.16 -14.70 -10.50
CA PRO A 252 -10.48 -15.12 -10.94
C PRO A 252 -11.53 -14.62 -9.93
N VAL A 253 -12.58 -13.96 -10.43
CA VAL A 253 -13.69 -13.50 -9.59
C VAL A 253 -14.19 -14.71 -8.79
N PRO A 254 -14.33 -14.60 -7.44
CA PRO A 254 -14.88 -15.68 -6.65
C PRO A 254 -16.23 -16.06 -7.25
N THR A 255 -16.34 -17.31 -7.72
CA THR A 255 -17.61 -17.82 -8.20
C THR A 255 -18.50 -17.94 -6.96
N PRO A 256 -19.64 -17.24 -6.88
CA PRO A 256 -20.47 -17.31 -5.70
C PRO A 256 -20.80 -18.77 -5.40
N ASP A 257 -20.49 -19.22 -4.19
CA ASP A 257 -20.94 -20.52 -3.71
C ASP A 257 -22.48 -20.53 -3.80
N PRO A 258 -23.09 -21.48 -4.54
CA PRO A 258 -24.55 -21.59 -4.61
C PRO A 258 -25.22 -21.69 -3.23
N ALA A 259 -24.46 -22.04 -2.18
CA ALA A 259 -24.94 -22.13 -0.80
C ALA A 259 -24.86 -20.81 0.02
N ALA A 260 -24.18 -19.77 -0.46
CA ALA A 260 -24.05 -18.48 0.23
C ALA A 260 -25.04 -17.41 -0.26
N ALA A 261 -25.85 -17.73 -1.28
CA ALA A 261 -27.15 -17.09 -1.47
C ALA A 261 -28.06 -17.54 -0.32
N ALA A 262 -27.89 -16.92 0.85
CA ALA A 262 -28.91 -16.96 1.88
C ALA A 262 -30.22 -16.57 1.21
N GLU A 263 -31.19 -17.48 1.26
CA GLU A 263 -32.54 -17.25 0.78
C GLU A 263 -33.02 -15.91 1.33
N PRO A 264 -33.60 -15.02 0.49
CA PRO A 264 -34.36 -13.90 1.03
C PRO A 264 -35.39 -14.46 2.02
N PRO A 265 -35.72 -13.75 3.12
CA PRO A 265 -36.83 -14.15 3.96
C PRO A 265 -38.06 -14.35 3.07
N ASP A 266 -38.64 -15.55 3.09
CA ASP A 266 -39.91 -15.86 2.46
C ASP A 266 -41.02 -15.09 3.19
N ASP A 267 -41.10 -13.79 2.90
CA ASP A 267 -42.08 -12.87 3.45
C ASP A 267 -43.00 -12.36 2.33
N GLY A 268 -43.60 -13.27 1.55
CA GLY A 268 -44.88 -13.04 0.84
C GLY A 268 -44.98 -11.85 -0.14
N GLY A 269 -43.87 -11.19 -0.49
CA GLY A 269 -43.83 -10.11 -1.47
C GLY A 269 -43.84 -10.69 -2.88
N GLY A 270 -45.03 -10.81 -3.46
CA GLY A 270 -45.20 -11.25 -4.85
C GLY A 270 -44.28 -10.48 -5.80
N ALA A 271 -43.63 -11.21 -6.71
CA ALA A 271 -42.77 -10.65 -7.75
C ALA A 271 -43.44 -9.43 -8.44
N PRO A 272 -42.68 -8.37 -8.74
CA PRO A 272 -43.25 -7.18 -9.37
C PRO A 272 -43.97 -7.57 -10.67
N PRO A 273 -45.23 -7.16 -10.86
CA PRO A 273 -45.94 -7.47 -12.10
C PRO A 273 -45.22 -6.79 -13.27
N ALA A 274 -45.00 -7.56 -14.33
CA ALA A 274 -44.44 -7.05 -15.58
C ALA A 274 -45.29 -5.87 -16.09
N ALA A 275 -44.62 -4.85 -16.63
CA ALA A 275 -45.25 -3.70 -17.27
C ALA A 275 -46.31 -4.18 -18.29
N GLY A 276 -47.56 -4.04 -17.87
CA GLY A 276 -48.75 -4.49 -18.57
C GLY A 276 -49.90 -3.58 -18.19
N GLY A 277 -50.98 -3.60 -18.97
CA GLY A 277 -52.12 -2.69 -18.83
C GLY A 277 -52.60 -2.55 -17.37
N PHE A 278 -53.09 -1.35 -17.05
CA PHE A 278 -53.49 -0.97 -15.69
C PHE A 278 -54.36 -2.03 -15.00
N SER A 279 -53.98 -2.37 -13.77
CA SER A 279 -54.78 -3.14 -12.81
C SER A 279 -54.70 -2.46 -11.46
N GLY A 280 -55.85 -2.09 -10.88
CA GLY A 280 -55.91 -1.44 -9.57
C GLY A 280 -55.31 -2.31 -8.45
N ALA A 281 -55.48 -3.64 -8.54
CA ALA A 281 -54.89 -4.57 -7.58
C ALA A 281 -53.36 -4.61 -7.70
N ALA A 282 -52.84 -4.65 -8.94
CA ALA A 282 -51.40 -4.61 -9.18
C ALA A 282 -50.78 -3.29 -8.70
N LEU A 283 -51.45 -2.16 -8.94
CA LEU A 283 -51.01 -0.86 -8.44
C LEU A 283 -50.98 -0.82 -6.91
N ARG A 284 -52.03 -1.31 -6.24
CA ARG A 284 -52.06 -1.41 -4.77
C ARG A 284 -50.91 -2.28 -4.25
N ASP A 285 -50.67 -3.43 -4.85
CA ASP A 285 -49.58 -4.33 -4.46
C ASP A 285 -48.21 -3.67 -4.66
N ALA A 286 -48.04 -2.89 -5.74
CA ALA A 286 -46.82 -2.12 -5.97
C ALA A 286 -46.61 -1.00 -4.93
N MET A 287 -47.68 -0.37 -4.43
CA MET A 287 -47.61 0.58 -3.30
C MET A 287 -47.19 -0.10 -2.01
N VAL A 288 -47.76 -1.27 -1.70
CA VAL A 288 -47.40 -2.06 -0.51
C VAL A 288 -45.94 -2.50 -0.57
N ASN A 289 -45.48 -2.95 -1.74
CA ASN A 289 -44.10 -3.34 -1.96
C ASN A 289 -43.13 -2.15 -1.78
N ALA A 290 -43.46 -0.98 -2.33
CA ALA A 290 -42.64 0.22 -2.15
C ALA A 290 -42.56 0.64 -0.68
N LYS A 291 -43.68 0.59 0.07
CA LYS A 291 -43.70 0.84 1.51
C LYS A 291 -42.76 -0.12 2.25
N TRP A 292 -42.89 -1.42 2.02
CA TRP A 292 -42.03 -2.42 2.66
C TRP A 292 -40.55 -2.20 2.34
N THR A 293 -40.23 -1.90 1.07
CA THR A 293 -38.87 -1.62 0.61
C THR A 293 -38.27 -0.42 1.36
N LEU A 294 -39.05 0.65 1.53
CA LEU A 294 -38.65 1.83 2.29
C LEU A 294 -38.43 1.54 3.79
N GLU A 295 -39.23 0.65 4.38
CA GLU A 295 -39.04 0.20 5.76
C GLU A 295 -37.72 -0.55 5.93
N GLN A 296 -37.38 -1.46 4.99
CA GLN A 296 -36.10 -2.15 4.99
C GLN A 296 -34.92 -1.18 4.84
N MET A 297 -35.03 -0.25 3.88
CA MET A 297 -34.01 0.80 3.69
C MET A 297 -33.84 1.67 4.93
N GLY A 298 -34.92 2.00 5.65
CA GLY A 298 -34.85 2.75 6.90
C GLY A 298 -34.06 2.02 7.97
N GLY A 299 -34.34 0.73 8.19
CA GLY A 299 -33.60 -0.08 9.18
C GLY A 299 -32.12 -0.29 8.82
N LEU A 300 -31.81 -0.32 7.52
CA LEU A 300 -30.43 -0.40 7.01
C LEU A 300 -29.69 0.92 7.11
N LEU A 301 -30.38 2.04 6.89
CA LEU A 301 -29.81 3.38 6.98
C LEU A 301 -29.25 3.67 8.38
N ASP A 302 -29.95 3.22 9.43
CA ASP A 302 -29.49 3.36 10.82
C ASP A 302 -28.21 2.54 11.06
N ARG A 303 -28.09 1.37 10.45
CA ARG A 303 -26.88 0.52 10.53
C ARG A 303 -25.71 1.11 9.75
N LEU A 304 -25.98 1.65 8.55
CA LEU A 304 -25.01 2.37 7.73
C LEU A 304 -24.44 3.59 8.44
N TYR A 305 -25.31 4.38 9.07
CA TYR A 305 -24.90 5.55 9.86
C TYR A 305 -24.00 5.18 11.05
N ASN A 306 -24.23 4.02 11.64
CA ASN A 306 -23.41 3.48 12.72
C ASN A 306 -22.17 2.70 12.21
N GLY A 307 -21.85 2.78 10.91
CA GLY A 307 -20.60 2.25 10.34
C GLY A 307 -20.64 0.77 9.91
N SER A 308 -21.82 0.14 9.80
CA SER A 308 -21.92 -1.23 9.31
C SER A 308 -21.78 -1.29 7.79
N VAL A 309 -20.58 -1.66 7.32
CA VAL A 309 -20.25 -1.75 5.88
C VAL A 309 -21.01 -2.88 5.14
N GLU A 310 -21.34 -3.97 5.83
CA GLU A 310 -22.17 -5.06 5.28
C GLU A 310 -23.58 -4.58 4.90
N SER A 311 -24.07 -3.53 5.59
CA SER A 311 -25.37 -2.94 5.32
C SER A 311 -25.45 -2.26 3.96
N CYS A 312 -24.34 -1.93 3.30
CA CYS A 312 -24.38 -1.39 1.93
C CYS A 312 -24.77 -2.46 0.90
N ASN A 313 -24.28 -3.69 1.07
CA ASN A 313 -24.67 -4.81 0.21
C ASN A 313 -26.16 -5.16 0.40
N GLU A 314 -26.67 -5.02 1.61
CA GLU A 314 -28.09 -5.20 1.91
C GLU A 314 -28.95 -4.03 1.41
N TYR A 315 -28.44 -2.79 1.47
CA TYR A 315 -29.20 -1.57 1.11
C TYR A 315 -29.42 -1.43 -0.39
N MET A 316 -28.40 -1.74 -1.21
CA MET A 316 -28.43 -1.49 -2.65
C MET A 316 -29.54 -2.23 -3.41
N PRO A 317 -29.83 -3.53 -3.13
CA PRO A 317 -30.96 -4.22 -3.75
C PRO A 317 -32.30 -3.52 -3.53
N TYR A 318 -32.56 -3.01 -2.32
CA TYR A 318 -33.80 -2.28 -2.01
C TYR A 318 -33.86 -0.92 -2.72
N TYR A 319 -32.73 -0.22 -2.81
CA TYR A 319 -32.64 1.03 -3.57
C TYR A 319 -32.95 0.81 -5.07
N TYR A 320 -32.36 -0.23 -5.68
CA TYR A 320 -32.65 -0.60 -7.06
C TYR A 320 -34.09 -1.06 -7.27
N GLN A 321 -34.66 -1.76 -6.30
CA GLN A 321 -36.06 -2.16 -6.33
C GLN A 321 -36.98 -0.93 -6.41
N LEU A 322 -36.74 0.11 -5.61
CA LEU A 322 -37.47 1.38 -5.73
C LEU A 322 -37.29 2.05 -7.09
N LEU A 323 -36.07 2.06 -7.63
CA LEU A 323 -35.79 2.59 -8.98
C LEU A 323 -36.56 1.84 -10.08
N SER A 324 -36.73 0.52 -9.91
CA SER A 324 -37.44 -0.36 -10.83
C SER A 324 -38.95 -0.47 -10.57
N THR A 325 -39.50 0.46 -9.78
CA THR A 325 -40.92 0.47 -9.42
C THR A 325 -41.82 0.43 -10.67
N PRO A 326 -42.85 -0.45 -10.72
CA PRO A 326 -43.76 -0.54 -11.85
C PRO A 326 -44.47 0.80 -12.17
N GLN A 327 -44.50 1.14 -13.45
CA GLN A 327 -45.30 2.24 -13.98
C GLN A 327 -46.45 1.68 -14.82
N TYR A 328 -47.59 2.35 -14.78
CA TYR A 328 -48.83 1.89 -15.41
C TYR A 328 -49.32 2.91 -16.42
N ASP A 329 -49.57 2.44 -17.64
CA ASP A 329 -50.19 3.24 -18.69
C ASP A 329 -51.72 3.21 -18.57
N ALA A 330 -52.37 4.27 -19.05
CA ALA A 330 -53.83 4.39 -19.12
C ALA A 330 -54.55 4.19 -17.76
N VAL A 331 -53.99 4.78 -16.69
CA VAL A 331 -54.62 4.80 -15.35
C VAL A 331 -55.98 5.52 -15.41
N PRO A 332 -57.09 4.90 -14.92
CA PRO A 332 -58.40 5.54 -14.86
C PRO A 332 -58.41 6.80 -13.99
N ALA A 333 -59.33 7.73 -14.28
CA ALA A 333 -59.37 9.03 -13.62
C ALA A 333 -59.56 8.93 -12.09
N GLU A 334 -60.36 7.96 -11.64
CA GLU A 334 -60.59 7.66 -10.22
C GLU A 334 -59.35 7.12 -9.50
N TRP A 335 -58.39 6.54 -10.25
CA TRP A 335 -57.12 6.02 -9.74
C TRP A 335 -55.95 7.00 -9.89
N GLN A 336 -56.12 8.08 -10.67
CA GLN A 336 -55.02 8.99 -11.00
C GLN A 336 -54.43 9.68 -9.77
N GLY A 337 -55.26 10.03 -8.78
CA GLY A 337 -54.80 10.67 -7.55
C GLY A 337 -53.85 9.79 -6.74
N VAL A 338 -54.25 8.53 -6.48
CA VAL A 338 -53.42 7.57 -5.74
C VAL A 338 -52.16 7.18 -6.51
N TYR A 339 -52.25 7.08 -7.84
CA TYR A 339 -51.10 6.76 -8.68
C TYR A 339 -50.05 7.86 -8.69
N ASN A 340 -50.46 9.13 -8.81
CA ASN A 340 -49.54 10.27 -8.80
C ASN A 340 -48.80 10.39 -7.46
N GLU A 341 -49.52 10.22 -6.34
CA GLU A 341 -48.93 10.30 -4.99
C GLU A 341 -47.94 9.15 -4.73
N TYR A 342 -48.26 7.95 -5.23
CA TYR A 342 -47.37 6.81 -5.21
C TYR A 342 -46.04 7.11 -5.92
N LEU A 343 -46.11 7.57 -7.18
CA LEU A 343 -44.90 7.92 -7.94
C LEU A 343 -44.11 9.04 -7.29
N ALA A 344 -44.79 10.08 -6.78
CA ALA A 344 -44.14 11.20 -6.09
C ALA A 344 -43.39 10.73 -4.83
N SER A 345 -44.00 9.84 -4.04
CA SER A 345 -43.40 9.27 -2.83
C SER A 345 -42.16 8.44 -3.16
N VAL A 346 -42.25 7.56 -4.16
CA VAL A 346 -41.11 6.73 -4.60
C VAL A 346 -39.99 7.60 -5.17
N ALA A 347 -40.31 8.54 -6.06
CA ALA A 347 -39.32 9.43 -6.67
C ALA A 347 -38.60 10.30 -5.63
N PHE A 348 -39.33 10.83 -4.65
CA PHE A 348 -38.74 11.62 -3.58
C PHE A 348 -37.76 10.79 -2.74
N ALA A 349 -38.12 9.56 -2.36
CA ALA A 349 -37.23 8.67 -1.64
C ALA A 349 -35.96 8.33 -2.44
N VAL A 350 -36.10 7.99 -3.72
CA VAL A 350 -34.96 7.66 -4.60
C VAL A 350 -33.98 8.83 -4.67
N VAL A 351 -34.44 10.02 -5.08
CA VAL A 351 -33.57 11.18 -5.30
C VAL A 351 -32.82 11.56 -4.02
N GLN A 352 -33.49 11.55 -2.87
CA GLN A 352 -32.86 11.95 -1.61
C GLN A 352 -31.96 10.86 -1.00
N ASN A 353 -31.99 9.64 -1.52
CA ASN A 353 -31.11 8.55 -1.11
C ASN A 353 -29.96 8.28 -2.11
N GLU A 354 -29.84 9.06 -3.19
CA GLU A 354 -28.74 8.94 -4.16
C GLU A 354 -27.35 9.05 -3.51
N GLY A 355 -27.20 9.90 -2.49
CA GLY A 355 -25.94 10.03 -1.76
C GLY A 355 -25.56 8.75 -1.00
N VAL A 356 -26.56 8.05 -0.43
CA VAL A 356 -26.35 6.76 0.25
C VAL A 356 -26.01 5.69 -0.79
N ALA A 357 -26.73 5.66 -1.92
CA ALA A 357 -26.47 4.74 -3.00
C ALA A 357 -25.08 4.94 -3.63
N SER A 358 -24.64 6.20 -3.80
CA SER A 358 -23.32 6.55 -4.30
C SER A 358 -22.21 6.10 -3.34
N LEU A 359 -22.39 6.31 -2.04
CA LEU A 359 -21.50 5.78 -0.99
C LEU A 359 -21.38 4.26 -1.07
N CYS A 360 -22.51 3.57 -1.17
CA CYS A 360 -22.52 2.11 -1.24
C CYS A 360 -21.95 1.56 -2.56
N ALA A 361 -22.22 2.23 -3.69
CA ALA A 361 -21.64 1.89 -4.99
C ALA A 361 -20.11 2.11 -5.01
N GLY A 362 -19.61 3.10 -4.27
CA GLY A 362 -18.18 3.39 -4.08
C GLY A 362 -17.46 2.41 -3.15
N GLY A 363 -18.13 1.36 -2.68
CA GLY A 363 -17.52 0.33 -1.82
C GLY A 363 -17.73 0.56 -0.31
N GLY A 364 -18.64 1.47 0.08
CA GLY A 364 -19.00 1.75 1.47
C GLY A 364 -18.29 2.97 2.06
N GLY A 365 -18.38 3.14 3.38
CA GLY A 365 -17.78 4.25 4.12
C GLY A 365 -18.69 4.78 5.23
N VAL A 366 -18.27 5.86 5.90
CA VAL A 366 -19.08 6.50 6.94
C VAL A 366 -20.11 7.44 6.30
N LEU A 367 -21.39 7.18 6.56
CA LEU A 367 -22.46 8.06 6.11
C LEU A 367 -22.50 9.33 6.98
N GLY A 368 -22.12 10.47 6.40
CA GLY A 368 -22.11 11.74 7.13
C GLY A 368 -23.51 12.17 7.64
N ASN A 369 -23.55 12.89 8.76
CA ASN A 369 -24.77 13.33 9.45
C ASN A 369 -25.79 14.02 8.53
N GLN A 370 -25.32 14.83 7.58
CA GLN A 370 -26.18 15.53 6.63
C GLN A 370 -26.84 14.55 5.64
N ALA A 371 -26.07 13.66 5.04
CA ALA A 371 -26.57 12.65 4.10
C ALA A 371 -27.54 11.69 4.80
N TYR A 372 -27.21 11.24 6.01
CA TYR A 372 -28.10 10.43 6.84
C TYR A 372 -29.42 11.14 7.15
N SER A 373 -29.38 12.40 7.59
CA SER A 373 -30.59 13.14 7.96
C SER A 373 -31.52 13.36 6.76
N ILE A 374 -30.95 13.67 5.58
CA ILE A 374 -31.69 13.82 4.33
C ILE A 374 -32.35 12.50 3.93
N ALA A 375 -31.57 11.41 3.88
CA ALA A 375 -32.05 10.08 3.53
C ALA A 375 -33.17 9.60 4.47
N ARG A 376 -32.97 9.77 5.79
CA ARG A 376 -33.94 9.35 6.83
C ARG A 376 -35.22 10.16 6.76
N GLN A 377 -35.11 11.48 6.58
CA GLN A 377 -36.28 12.34 6.40
C GLN A 377 -37.07 11.92 5.17
N ALA A 378 -36.39 11.65 4.06
CA ALA A 378 -37.04 11.26 2.81
C ALA A 378 -37.79 9.94 2.92
N ILE A 379 -37.18 8.93 3.56
CA ILE A 379 -37.84 7.64 3.82
C ILE A 379 -39.09 7.84 4.68
N ASN A 380 -38.98 8.57 5.80
CA ASN A 380 -40.12 8.80 6.70
C ASN A 380 -41.26 9.58 6.03
N THR A 381 -40.93 10.64 5.28
CA THR A 381 -41.93 11.39 4.52
C THR A 381 -42.63 10.48 3.52
N SER A 382 -41.88 9.73 2.72
CA SER A 382 -42.45 8.83 1.71
C SER A 382 -43.35 7.76 2.33
N LEU A 383 -42.97 7.20 3.47
CA LEU A 383 -43.81 6.26 4.23
C LEU A 383 -45.12 6.92 4.72
N ASN A 384 -45.05 8.14 5.23
CA ASN A 384 -46.23 8.88 5.70
C ASN A 384 -47.22 9.19 4.57
N HIS A 385 -46.75 9.32 3.33
CA HIS A 385 -47.59 9.49 2.14
C HIS A 385 -48.13 8.16 1.61
N LEU A 386 -47.34 7.09 1.62
CA LEU A 386 -47.76 5.79 1.08
C LEU A 386 -48.87 5.12 1.89
N VAL A 387 -48.87 5.23 3.22
CA VAL A 387 -49.91 4.61 4.07
C VAL A 387 -51.33 5.05 3.68
N PRO A 388 -51.68 6.35 3.68
CA PRO A 388 -53.04 6.78 3.30
C PRO A 388 -53.36 6.50 1.82
N VAL A 389 -52.35 6.44 0.93
CA VAL A 389 -52.51 6.09 -0.48
C VAL A 389 -52.90 4.62 -0.65
N ILE A 390 -52.30 3.71 0.12
CA ILE A 390 -52.66 2.29 0.15
C ILE A 390 -54.10 2.10 0.64
N ASP A 391 -54.50 2.83 1.68
CA ASP A 391 -55.87 2.78 2.20
C ASP A 391 -56.89 3.28 1.16
N ALA A 392 -56.58 4.37 0.46
CA ALA A 392 -57.39 4.88 -0.63
C ALA A 392 -57.50 3.88 -1.80
N ALA A 393 -56.41 3.21 -2.16
CA ALA A 393 -56.41 2.15 -3.17
C ALA A 393 -57.28 0.95 -2.76
N ASN A 394 -57.22 0.52 -1.49
CA ASN A 394 -58.08 -0.54 -0.98
C ASN A 394 -59.56 -0.14 -1.00
N ALA A 395 -59.90 1.12 -0.72
CA ALA A 395 -61.26 1.63 -0.81
C ALA A 395 -61.80 1.70 -2.25
N LEU A 396 -60.94 1.97 -3.24
CA LEU A 396 -61.28 1.92 -4.66
C LEU A 396 -61.53 0.48 -5.15
N LEU A 397 -60.81 -0.51 -4.60
CA LEU A 397 -61.01 -1.94 -4.94
C LEU A 397 -62.29 -2.53 -4.34
N ALA A 398 -62.86 -1.89 -3.32
CA ALA A 398 -64.06 -2.35 -2.64
C ALA A 398 -65.37 -1.84 -3.27
N GLN A 399 -65.28 -0.95 -4.26
CA GLN A 399 -66.39 -0.40 -5.05
C GLN A 399 -66.63 -1.24 -6.30
#